data_AF-A0A9E5TKR9-F1
#
_entry.id   AF-A0A9E5TKR9-F1
#
_cell.length_a   1.000
_cell.length_b   1.000
_cell.length_c   1.000
_cell.angle_alpha   90.00
_cell.angle_beta   90.00
_cell.angle_gamma   90.00
#
_symmetry.space_group_name_H-M   'P 1'
#
loop_
_entity.id
_entity.type
_entity.pdbx_description
1 polymer ?
#
loop_
_entity_poly.entity_id
_entity_poly.type
_entity_poly.pdbx_seq_one_letter_code
_entity_poly.pdbx_strand_id
1 'polypeptide(L)'
;TTEESAGPDRLRTLASLRRISDFPFYEMHYSGDYGFSSFLHEGLGIEERAPSHLGGASHEWACTCFAALSDRSDLIFGRNFDWHVHPALILFTNPPGGYASVSMVDLSYLGYGSEEPSWAEREALLDAPYFSFDGLNEHGVAVGIMAVDYADGGEDPDKVTIGSLHAVRL
;
A
#
# COMPACT_ATOMS: atom_id res chain seq x y z
N THR A 1 27.60 -3.93 -0.90
CA THR A 1 27.71 -3.21 -2.19
C THR A 1 26.35 -2.72 -2.67
N THR A 2 25.47 -2.30 -1.75
CA THR A 2 24.04 -2.03 -2.01
C THR A 2 23.66 -0.54 -2.00
N GLU A 3 24.54 0.35 -1.53
CA GLU A 3 24.24 1.79 -1.45
C GLU A 3 24.34 2.52 -2.80
N GLU A 4 25.16 2.04 -3.74
CA GLU A 4 25.37 2.72 -5.04
C GLU A 4 24.19 2.58 -6.01
N SER A 5 23.36 1.54 -5.87
CA SER A 5 22.16 1.32 -6.71
C SER A 5 20.90 2.01 -6.18
N ALA A 6 20.89 2.44 -4.91
CA ALA A 6 19.70 3.03 -4.28
C ALA A 6 19.39 4.45 -4.82
N GLY A 7 20.41 5.24 -5.17
CA GLY A 7 20.24 6.61 -5.65
C GLY A 7 19.46 6.74 -6.97
N PRO A 8 19.81 5.99 -8.03
CA PRO A 8 19.11 6.04 -9.31
C PRO A 8 17.66 5.54 -9.25
N ASP A 9 17.41 4.45 -8.52
CA ASP A 9 16.08 3.86 -8.40
C ASP A 9 15.15 4.73 -7.56
N ARG A 10 15.66 5.27 -6.44
CA ARG A 10 14.94 6.27 -5.62
C ARG A 10 14.49 7.47 -6.46
N LEU A 11 15.40 8.09 -7.21
CA LEU A 11 15.07 9.24 -8.04
C LEU A 11 14.04 8.88 -9.13
N ARG A 12 14.17 7.69 -9.74
CA ARG A 12 13.22 7.21 -10.74
C ARG A 12 11.83 7.01 -10.16
N THR A 13 11.72 6.42 -8.96
CA THR A 13 10.46 6.26 -8.24
C THR A 13 9.78 7.60 -8.02
N LEU A 14 10.46 8.56 -7.37
CA LEU A 14 9.86 9.85 -7.03
C LEU A 14 9.52 10.71 -8.26
N ALA A 15 10.33 10.61 -9.32
CA ALA A 15 10.08 11.28 -10.59
C ALA A 15 8.88 10.70 -11.36
N SER A 16 8.50 9.45 -11.09
CA SER A 16 7.40 8.79 -11.78
C SER A 16 6.01 9.22 -11.30
N LEU A 17 5.91 9.87 -10.12
CA LEU A 17 4.63 10.33 -9.59
C LEU A 17 3.95 11.29 -10.56
N ARG A 18 2.73 10.93 -10.98
CA ARG A 18 1.92 11.69 -11.92
C ARG A 18 0.49 11.78 -11.42
N ARG A 19 -0.08 12.99 -11.39
CA ARG A 19 -1.51 13.17 -11.16
C ARG A 19 -2.30 12.69 -12.37
N ILE A 20 -3.34 11.89 -12.14
CA ILE A 20 -4.11 11.23 -13.21
C ILE A 20 -5.57 11.67 -13.28
N SER A 21 -6.02 12.53 -12.37
CA SER A 21 -7.37 13.10 -12.38
C SER A 21 -7.43 14.48 -11.71
N ASP A 22 -8.58 15.15 -11.80
CA ASP A 22 -8.85 16.40 -11.08
C ASP A 22 -9.04 16.18 -9.56
N PHE A 23 -9.33 14.96 -9.12
CA PHE A 23 -9.17 14.55 -7.72
C PHE A 23 -7.66 14.37 -7.41
N PRO A 24 -7.18 14.51 -6.15
CA PRO A 24 -5.80 14.15 -5.79
C PRO A 24 -5.57 12.63 -5.90
N PHE A 25 -5.56 12.15 -7.14
CA PHE A 25 -5.37 10.77 -7.53
C PHE A 25 -4.12 10.70 -8.39
N TYR A 26 -3.20 9.83 -7.98
CA TYR A 26 -1.89 9.73 -8.56
C TYR A 26 -1.61 8.32 -9.05
N GLU A 27 -0.65 8.23 -9.95
CA GLU A 27 0.01 7.00 -10.38
C GLU A 27 1.51 7.12 -10.09
N MET A 28 2.14 6.04 -9.65
CA MET A 28 3.58 5.97 -9.44
C MET A 28 4.12 4.58 -9.78
N HIS A 29 5.32 4.52 -10.35
CA HIS A 29 6.06 3.29 -10.59
C HIS A 29 7.25 3.21 -9.65
N TYR A 30 7.17 2.32 -8.67
CA TYR A 30 8.29 2.03 -7.78
C TYR A 30 9.36 1.23 -8.50
N SER A 31 10.58 1.75 -8.49
CA SER A 31 11.76 1.13 -9.06
C SER A 31 12.69 0.63 -7.96
N GLY A 32 13.21 -0.58 -8.12
CA GLY A 32 14.19 -1.17 -7.22
C GLY A 32 13.58 -1.91 -6.03
N ASP A 33 14.47 -2.29 -5.10
CA ASP A 33 14.11 -2.94 -3.85
C ASP A 33 13.75 -1.90 -2.78
N TYR A 34 12.60 -2.07 -2.13
CA TYR A 34 12.13 -1.23 -1.01
C TYR A 34 12.36 -1.89 0.35
N GLY A 35 13.12 -2.99 0.42
CA GLY A 35 13.57 -3.60 1.66
C GLY A 35 12.55 -4.51 2.34
N PHE A 36 11.48 -4.90 1.64
CA PHE A 36 10.37 -5.65 2.25
C PHE A 36 10.79 -7.02 2.78
N SER A 37 11.68 -7.73 2.08
CA SER A 37 12.20 -9.02 2.54
C SER A 37 12.92 -8.88 3.89
N SER A 38 13.73 -7.84 4.06
CA SER A 38 14.39 -7.54 5.34
C SER A 38 13.36 -7.16 6.41
N PHE A 39 12.38 -6.33 6.05
CA PHE A 39 11.25 -5.99 6.92
C PHE A 39 10.50 -7.23 7.42
N LEU A 40 10.27 -8.25 6.58
CA LEU A 40 9.61 -9.50 7.00
C LEU A 40 10.45 -10.35 7.99
N HIS A 41 11.75 -10.11 8.07
CA HIS A 41 12.61 -10.74 9.07
C HIS A 41 12.68 -9.95 10.38
N GLU A 42 12.58 -8.62 10.31
CA GLU A 42 12.67 -7.72 11.47
C GLU A 42 11.31 -7.51 12.14
N GLY A 43 10.25 -7.42 11.35
CA GLY A 43 8.88 -7.12 11.76
C GLY A 43 8.63 -5.65 12.03
N LEU A 44 7.41 -5.36 12.47
CA LEU A 44 7.14 -4.12 13.17
C LEU A 44 8.00 -4.10 14.44
N GLY A 45 8.88 -3.10 14.57
CA GLY A 45 9.40 -2.77 15.89
C GLY A 45 8.21 -2.55 16.84
N ILE A 46 8.39 -2.85 18.14
CA ILE A 46 7.32 -2.75 19.16
C ILE A 46 6.66 -1.33 19.20
N GLU A 47 7.20 -0.35 18.48
CA GLU A 47 6.78 1.06 18.46
C GLU A 47 6.01 1.57 17.23
N GLU A 48 5.61 0.75 16.25
CA GLU A 48 4.70 1.22 15.18
C GLU A 48 3.30 0.62 15.29
N ARG A 49 2.45 1.32 16.06
CA ARG A 49 1.00 1.29 15.86
C ARG A 49 0.66 2.43 14.91
N ALA A 50 -0.02 2.12 13.82
CA ALA A 50 -0.57 3.08 12.86
C ALA A 50 -1.08 4.37 13.56
N PRO A 51 -0.94 5.56 12.93
CA PRO A 51 -1.20 6.84 13.59
C PRO A 51 -2.51 6.82 14.39
N SER A 52 -2.40 7.13 15.68
CA SER A 52 -3.47 7.16 16.68
C SER A 52 -4.61 8.15 16.37
N HIS A 53 -4.50 8.88 15.26
CA HIS A 53 -5.45 9.88 14.78
C HIS A 53 -6.57 9.32 13.90
N LEU A 54 -6.55 8.03 13.55
CA LEU A 54 -7.67 7.33 12.89
C LEU A 54 -8.77 6.93 13.87
N GLY A 55 -8.72 7.45 15.11
CA GLY A 55 -9.69 7.19 16.16
C GLY A 55 -11.00 7.95 15.94
N GLY A 56 -12.02 7.21 15.51
CA GLY A 56 -13.40 7.66 15.53
C GLY A 56 -14.28 6.68 14.77
N ALA A 57 -14.80 5.65 15.45
CA ALA A 57 -15.77 4.73 14.86
C ALA A 57 -17.03 5.50 14.45
N SER A 58 -17.06 6.01 13.22
CA SER A 58 -18.29 6.41 12.58
C SER A 58 -18.99 5.13 12.12
N HIS A 59 -20.30 5.06 12.26
CA HIS A 59 -21.13 3.97 11.72
C HIS A 59 -21.19 3.98 10.18
N GLU A 60 -20.26 4.67 9.51
CA GLU A 60 -20.26 4.95 8.08
C GLU A 60 -19.09 4.31 7.34
N TRP A 61 -18.10 3.75 8.04
CA TRP A 61 -17.03 3.00 7.39
C TRP A 61 -17.53 1.64 6.94
N ALA A 62 -17.59 1.47 5.63
CA ALA A 62 -17.94 0.21 5.00
C ALA A 62 -16.88 -0.14 3.97
N CYS A 63 -16.54 -1.41 3.87
CA CYS A 63 -15.75 -1.91 2.75
C CYS A 63 -16.57 -3.04 2.15
N THR A 64 -16.53 -3.17 0.84
CA THR A 64 -17.16 -4.30 0.15
C THR A 64 -16.18 -4.83 -0.88
N CYS A 65 -15.89 -6.12 -0.84
CA CYS A 65 -15.18 -6.81 -1.91
C CYS A 65 -16.18 -7.70 -2.65
N PHE A 66 -16.06 -7.77 -3.97
CA PHE A 66 -16.80 -8.69 -4.80
C PHE A 66 -15.87 -9.37 -5.80
N ALA A 67 -16.18 -10.62 -6.13
CA ALA A 67 -15.52 -11.35 -7.19
C ALA A 67 -16.59 -11.89 -8.15
N ALA A 68 -16.44 -11.60 -9.43
CA ALA A 68 -17.21 -12.24 -10.49
C ALA A 68 -16.33 -13.34 -11.10
N LEU A 69 -16.67 -14.58 -10.79
CA LEU A 69 -15.94 -15.77 -11.22
C LEU A 69 -16.64 -16.38 -12.43
N SER A 70 -16.40 -15.82 -13.62
CA SER A 70 -16.97 -16.32 -14.87
C SER A 70 -16.10 -17.46 -15.45
N ASP A 71 -15.69 -17.39 -16.72
CA ASP A 71 -14.62 -18.26 -17.22
C ASP A 71 -13.24 -17.82 -16.69
N ARG A 72 -12.23 -18.69 -16.80
CA ARG A 72 -10.88 -18.41 -16.27
C ARG A 72 -10.21 -17.19 -16.91
N SER A 73 -10.68 -16.73 -18.07
CA SER A 73 -10.13 -15.58 -18.78
C SER A 73 -10.79 -14.25 -18.40
N ASP A 74 -11.93 -14.28 -17.71
CA ASP A 74 -12.72 -13.09 -17.37
C ASP A 74 -13.11 -13.11 -15.88
N LEU A 75 -12.08 -13.22 -15.04
CA LEU A 75 -12.20 -13.09 -13.59
C LEU A 75 -12.06 -11.63 -13.20
N ILE A 76 -13.07 -11.10 -12.50
CA ILE A 76 -13.06 -9.71 -12.04
C ILE A 76 -13.07 -9.71 -10.51
N PHE A 77 -12.18 -8.93 -9.94
CA PHE A 77 -12.20 -8.56 -8.53
C PHE A 77 -12.45 -7.05 -8.43
N GLY A 78 -13.31 -6.64 -7.49
CA GLY A 78 -13.55 -5.25 -7.21
C GLY A 78 -13.71 -5.00 -5.72
N ARG A 79 -13.32 -3.80 -5.29
CA ARG A 79 -13.41 -3.35 -3.91
C ARG A 79 -13.95 -1.92 -3.88
N ASN A 80 -14.93 -1.69 -3.01
CA ASN A 80 -15.28 -0.36 -2.54
C ASN A 80 -14.58 -0.12 -1.20
N PHE A 81 -13.97 1.05 -1.06
CA PHE A 81 -13.34 1.53 0.17
C PHE A 81 -14.07 2.78 0.63
N ASP A 82 -15.13 2.61 1.43
CA ASP A 82 -15.94 3.71 1.94
C ASP A 82 -15.24 4.30 3.16
N TRP A 83 -14.38 5.28 2.88
CA TRP A 83 -13.50 5.94 3.83
C TRP A 83 -13.59 7.47 3.69
N HIS A 84 -12.74 8.19 4.40
CA HIS A 84 -12.59 9.63 4.23
C HIS A 84 -12.14 10.00 2.81
N VAL A 85 -12.45 11.24 2.42
CA VAL A 85 -12.01 11.80 1.13
C VAL A 85 -10.52 12.14 1.21
N HIS A 86 -9.69 11.15 0.90
CA HIS A 86 -8.24 11.23 0.96
C HIS A 86 -7.58 11.18 -0.42
N PRO A 87 -6.36 11.73 -0.56
CA PRO A 87 -5.55 11.50 -1.74
C PRO A 87 -5.25 10.01 -1.94
N ALA A 88 -5.32 9.54 -3.18
CA ALA A 88 -5.12 8.13 -3.51
C ALA A 88 -3.96 7.94 -4.49
N LEU A 89 -3.33 6.78 -4.45
CA LEU A 89 -2.25 6.40 -5.37
C LEU A 89 -2.49 5.00 -5.94
N ILE A 90 -2.47 4.87 -7.26
CA ILE A 90 -2.19 3.60 -7.95
C ILE A 90 -0.68 3.42 -7.97
N LEU A 91 -0.21 2.40 -7.26
CA LEU A 91 1.21 2.07 -7.15
C LEU A 91 1.50 0.83 -7.98
N PHE A 92 2.42 0.95 -8.93
CA PHE A 92 3.01 -0.20 -9.62
C PHE A 92 4.36 -0.54 -9.00
N THR A 93 4.58 -1.81 -8.70
CA THR A 93 5.88 -2.28 -8.21
C THR A 93 6.33 -3.53 -8.97
N ASN A 94 7.64 -3.73 -9.09
CA ASN A 94 8.24 -4.95 -9.62
C ASN A 94 9.61 -5.17 -8.95
N PRO A 95 9.63 -5.51 -7.65
CA PRO A 95 10.87 -5.63 -6.89
C PRO A 95 11.69 -6.87 -7.31
N PRO A 96 13.01 -6.81 -7.24
CA PRO A 96 13.85 -8.00 -7.39
C PRO A 96 13.47 -9.09 -6.39
N GLY A 97 13.19 -10.29 -6.87
CA GLY A 97 12.84 -11.43 -6.00
C GLY A 97 11.43 -11.39 -5.41
N GLY A 98 10.59 -10.43 -5.82
CA GLY A 98 9.15 -10.42 -5.53
C GLY A 98 8.32 -10.39 -6.81
N TYR A 99 7.01 -10.30 -6.67
CA TYR A 99 6.09 -10.24 -7.81
C TYR A 99 5.82 -8.82 -8.25
N ALA A 100 5.66 -8.65 -9.57
CA ALA A 100 5.07 -7.44 -10.12
C ALA A 100 3.62 -7.32 -9.64
N SER A 101 3.24 -6.12 -9.19
CA SER A 101 1.91 -5.86 -8.65
C SER A 101 1.46 -4.43 -8.92
N VAL A 102 0.13 -4.26 -8.89
CA VAL A 102 -0.54 -2.97 -8.79
C VAL A 102 -1.30 -2.93 -7.46
N SER A 103 -1.20 -1.83 -6.72
CA SER A 103 -1.95 -1.63 -5.48
C SER A 103 -2.54 -0.23 -5.37
N MET A 104 -3.58 -0.11 -4.56
CA MET A 104 -4.14 1.17 -4.13
C MET A 104 -3.58 1.54 -2.76
N VAL A 105 -3.12 2.78 -2.63
CA VAL A 105 -2.55 3.35 -1.39
C VAL A 105 -3.34 4.60 -1.02
N ASP A 106 -3.75 4.69 0.26
CA ASP A 106 -4.25 5.93 0.85
C ASP A 106 -3.06 6.79 1.26
N LEU A 107 -2.83 7.88 0.52
CA LEU A 107 -1.68 8.75 0.73
C LEU A 107 -1.76 9.53 2.05
N SER A 108 -2.91 9.59 2.72
CA SER A 108 -3.00 10.22 4.05
C SER A 108 -2.15 9.49 5.09
N TYR A 109 -1.91 8.19 4.92
CA TYR A 109 -1.06 7.38 5.81
C TYR A 109 0.42 7.72 5.67
N LEU A 110 0.79 8.39 4.58
CA LEU A 110 2.12 8.97 4.35
C LEU A 110 2.15 10.48 4.66
N GLY A 111 1.09 11.03 5.25
CA GLY A 111 1.00 12.44 5.66
C GLY A 111 0.55 13.41 4.55
N TYR A 112 0.08 12.93 3.40
CA TYR A 112 -0.39 13.80 2.32
C TYR A 112 -1.85 14.22 2.49
N GLY A 113 -2.15 15.45 2.07
CA GLY A 113 -3.50 16.00 1.98
C GLY A 113 -3.98 16.18 0.53
N SER A 114 -4.87 17.13 0.30
CA SER A 114 -5.41 17.41 -1.03
C SER A 114 -4.42 18.07 -2.00
N GLU A 115 -3.37 18.70 -1.47
CA GLU A 115 -2.37 19.41 -2.28
C GLU A 115 -1.40 18.43 -2.95
N GLU A 116 -0.90 18.81 -4.13
CA GLU A 116 0.11 18.02 -4.82
C GLU A 116 1.46 18.12 -4.10
N PRO A 117 2.13 17.00 -3.80
CA PRO A 117 3.38 17.03 -3.05
C PRO A 117 4.50 17.69 -3.86
N SER A 118 5.17 18.64 -3.23
CA SER A 118 6.42 19.21 -3.73
C SER A 118 7.49 18.13 -3.83
N TRP A 119 8.55 18.40 -4.61
CA TRP A 119 9.64 17.44 -4.79
C TRP A 119 10.27 16.97 -3.47
N ALA A 120 10.42 17.87 -2.49
CA ALA A 120 10.97 17.53 -1.18
C ALA A 120 10.02 16.64 -0.37
N GLU A 121 8.71 16.88 -0.47
CA GLU A 121 7.69 16.10 0.25
C GLU A 121 7.52 14.70 -0.33
N ARG A 122 7.87 14.46 -1.60
CA ARG A 122 7.76 13.16 -2.26
C ARG A 122 8.57 12.05 -1.57
N GLU A 123 9.51 12.37 -0.70
CA GLU A 123 10.35 11.36 -0.03
C GLU A 123 9.54 10.26 0.67
N ALA A 124 8.47 10.63 1.37
CA ALA A 124 7.62 9.67 2.07
C ALA A 124 6.91 8.68 1.13
N LEU A 125 6.83 8.96 -0.18
CA LEU A 125 6.30 7.99 -1.17
C LEU A 125 7.19 6.75 -1.32
N LEU A 126 8.44 6.78 -0.85
CA LEU A 126 9.29 5.58 -0.84
C LEU A 126 8.72 4.49 0.08
N ASP A 127 7.93 4.87 1.08
CA ASP A 127 7.29 3.93 2.00
C ASP A 127 5.92 3.44 1.48
N ALA A 128 5.44 3.96 0.33
CA ALA A 128 4.13 3.59 -0.23
C ALA A 128 3.87 2.08 -0.39
N PRO A 129 4.86 1.22 -0.74
CA PRO A 129 4.64 -0.22 -0.78
C PRO A 129 4.13 -0.84 0.53
N TYR A 130 4.48 -0.26 1.68
CA TYR A 130 4.08 -0.71 3.02
C TYR A 130 2.62 -0.34 3.38
N PHE A 131 2.01 0.57 2.63
CA PHE A 131 0.65 1.05 2.87
C PHE A 131 -0.34 0.62 1.79
N SER A 132 -0.17 -0.59 1.25
CA SER A 132 -1.09 -1.15 0.24
C SER A 132 -2.40 -1.60 0.89
N PHE A 133 -3.54 -1.05 0.47
CA PHE A 133 -4.86 -1.40 1.00
C PHE A 133 -5.54 -2.52 0.20
N ASP A 134 -5.32 -2.52 -1.11
CA ASP A 134 -5.74 -3.57 -2.01
C ASP A 134 -4.80 -3.64 -3.21
N GLY A 135 -4.85 -4.74 -3.95
CA GLY A 135 -4.02 -4.91 -5.13
C GLY A 135 -4.17 -6.26 -5.81
N LEU A 136 -3.40 -6.40 -6.89
CA LEU A 136 -3.34 -7.56 -7.75
C LEU A 136 -1.89 -7.80 -8.17
N ASN A 137 -1.42 -9.05 -8.12
CA ASN A 137 -0.11 -9.43 -8.66
C ASN A 137 -0.19 -10.02 -10.08
N GLU A 138 0.97 -10.20 -10.71
CA GLU A 138 1.11 -10.75 -12.07
C GLU A 138 0.58 -12.18 -12.25
N HIS A 139 0.31 -12.89 -11.16
CA HIS A 139 -0.27 -14.23 -11.17
C HIS A 139 -1.78 -14.25 -10.90
N GLY A 140 -2.42 -13.08 -10.82
CA GLY A 140 -3.86 -12.96 -10.63
C GLY A 140 -4.33 -13.12 -9.19
N VAL A 141 -3.43 -13.04 -8.20
CA VAL A 141 -3.80 -13.03 -6.78
C VAL A 141 -4.26 -11.61 -6.42
N ALA A 142 -5.54 -11.47 -6.09
CA ALA A 142 -6.13 -10.22 -5.65
C ALA A 142 -6.37 -10.23 -4.13
N VAL A 143 -6.03 -9.13 -3.47
CA VAL A 143 -6.21 -8.95 -2.02
C VAL A 143 -6.84 -7.58 -1.78
N GLY A 144 -7.74 -7.49 -0.80
CA GLY A 144 -8.30 -6.22 -0.35
C GLY A 144 -8.60 -6.23 1.14
N ILE A 145 -8.15 -5.20 1.85
CA ILE A 145 -8.38 -5.06 3.28
C ILE A 145 -9.83 -4.63 3.56
N MET A 146 -10.41 -5.11 4.66
CA MET A 146 -11.78 -4.79 5.05
C MET A 146 -11.76 -4.23 6.47
N ALA A 147 -12.53 -3.17 6.72
CA ALA A 147 -12.71 -2.65 8.06
C ALA A 147 -13.53 -3.66 8.90
N VAL A 148 -12.89 -4.27 9.89
CA VAL A 148 -13.52 -5.19 10.84
C VAL A 148 -13.11 -4.74 12.25
N ASP A 149 -14.02 -4.10 12.95
CA ASP A 149 -13.77 -3.41 14.24
C ASP A 149 -13.51 -4.35 15.43
N TYR A 150 -13.84 -5.64 15.28
CA TYR A 150 -13.63 -6.67 16.28
C TYR A 150 -12.48 -7.63 15.95
N ALA A 151 -11.83 -7.51 14.79
CA ALA A 151 -10.75 -8.41 14.42
C ALA A 151 -9.45 -8.02 15.14
N ASP A 152 -8.84 -9.01 15.78
CA ASP A 152 -7.49 -8.92 16.35
C ASP A 152 -6.59 -9.92 15.62
N GLY A 153 -5.48 -9.45 15.07
CA GLY A 153 -4.47 -10.29 14.42
C GLY A 153 -3.73 -11.20 15.39
N GLY A 154 -3.80 -10.88 16.69
CA GLY A 154 -3.06 -11.56 17.74
C GLY A 154 -1.56 -11.31 17.66
N GLU A 155 -0.86 -11.69 18.73
CA GLU A 155 0.60 -11.65 18.78
C GLU A 155 1.11 -13.03 19.22
N ASP A 156 2.16 -13.50 18.55
CA ASP A 156 2.87 -14.73 18.87
C ASP A 156 4.34 -14.36 19.11
N PRO A 157 4.85 -14.45 20.36
CA PRO A 157 6.20 -13.97 20.70
C PRO A 157 7.31 -14.77 20.00
N ASP A 158 7.01 -15.95 19.45
CA ASP A 158 7.95 -16.77 18.69
C ASP A 158 7.94 -16.44 17.19
N LYS A 159 7.13 -15.48 16.75
CA LYS A 159 6.99 -15.07 15.34
C LYS A 159 7.24 -13.57 15.15
N VAL A 160 7.56 -13.21 13.92
CA VAL A 160 7.68 -11.82 13.49
C VAL A 160 6.30 -11.21 13.30
N THR A 161 6.02 -10.11 13.99
CA THR A 161 4.75 -9.38 13.87
C THR A 161 4.79 -8.44 12.67
N ILE A 162 3.74 -8.46 11.86
CA ILE A 162 3.53 -7.51 10.75
C ILE A 162 2.12 -6.91 10.82
N GLY A 163 1.95 -5.71 10.25
CA GLY A 163 0.65 -5.07 10.14
C GLY A 163 -0.22 -5.68 9.03
N SER A 164 -1.53 -5.40 9.10
CA SER A 164 -2.49 -5.88 8.11
C SER A 164 -2.21 -5.35 6.69
N LEU A 165 -1.77 -4.11 6.54
CA LEU A 165 -1.37 -3.55 5.24
C LEU A 165 -0.11 -4.23 4.68
N HIS A 166 0.80 -4.67 5.54
CA HIS A 166 1.97 -5.44 5.12
C HIS A 166 1.55 -6.83 4.62
N ALA A 167 0.55 -7.45 5.24
CA ALA A 167 0.00 -8.71 4.77
C ALA A 167 -0.64 -8.58 3.37
N VAL A 168 -1.21 -7.43 3.02
CA VAL A 168 -1.70 -7.15 1.65
C VAL A 168 -0.54 -7.09 0.65
N ARG A 169 0.64 -6.61 1.06
CA ARG A 169 1.79 -6.49 0.16
C ARG A 169 2.52 -7.81 -0.12
N LEU A 170 2.42 -8.83 0.73
CA LEU A 170 3.05 -10.15 0.52
C LEU A 170 2.77 -10.73 -0.89
#